data_AF-A0A1Q5UK99-F1
#
_entry.id   AF-A0A1Q5UK99-F1
#
_cell.length_a   1.000
_cell.length_b   1.000
_cell.length_c   1.000
_cell.angle_alpha   90.00
_cell.angle_beta   90.00
_cell.angle_gamma   90.00
#
_symmetry.space_group_name_H-M   'P 1'
#
loop_
_entity.id
_entity.type
_entity.pdbx_description
1 polymer ?
#
loop_
_entity_poly.entity_id
_entity_poly.type
_entity_poly.pdbx_seq_one_letter_code
_entity_poly.pdbx_strand_id
1 'polypeptide(L)'
;MGAITVTHLARCSPILSKAVSALAARHLSCIGSYNSSTADDYHKQCIELLIPALNEPNVAADDTLLAALVLLRLYEHLNVSDNGKDYEHHLSGVSALVTSTIRNPWTASGSGLRWASFWCCFRQSVYPACLHRQPLQFDISGYKIEVNLSTPAPGVMATVEEESEWCHWITWILAQVVDFCFSMPSRDMTMLKEGQAWNSLLQAVETWEVNKPKSFLPVAYNERNPNRGRWFPEIAFGSEWHGMYDGFADQVTT
;
A
#
# COMPACT_ATOMS: atom_id res chain seq x y z
N MET A 1 14.07 3.71 -0.64
CA MET A 1 14.76 3.69 -1.96
C MET A 1 13.90 3.51 -3.25
N GLY A 2 12.60 3.16 -3.20
CA GLY A 2 11.85 2.77 -4.42
C GLY A 2 11.44 3.88 -5.41
N ALA A 3 11.20 5.11 -4.94
CA ALA A 3 10.66 6.19 -5.78
C ALA A 3 11.62 6.66 -6.89
N ILE A 4 12.93 6.70 -6.60
CA ILE A 4 13.96 7.10 -7.58
C ILE A 4 14.15 5.99 -8.63
N THR A 5 14.06 4.72 -8.23
CA THR A 5 14.19 3.58 -9.14
C THR A 5 13.08 3.54 -10.17
N VAL A 6 11.81 3.76 -9.76
CA VAL A 6 10.67 3.77 -10.68
C VAL A 6 10.78 4.89 -11.71
N THR A 7 11.15 6.10 -11.29
CA THR A 7 11.30 7.25 -12.22
C THR A 7 12.46 7.04 -13.19
N HIS A 8 13.57 6.44 -12.75
CA HIS A 8 14.66 6.06 -13.64
C HIS A 8 14.24 4.99 -14.65
N LEU A 9 13.59 3.91 -14.19
CA LEU A 9 13.14 2.82 -15.06
C LEU A 9 12.04 3.26 -16.04
N ALA A 10 11.19 4.22 -15.64
CA ALA A 10 10.19 4.80 -16.52
C ALA A 10 10.81 5.47 -17.76
N ARG A 11 12.07 5.93 -17.70
CA ARG A 11 12.76 6.45 -18.89
C ARG A 11 13.13 5.36 -19.90
N CYS A 12 13.29 4.12 -19.43
CA CYS A 12 13.77 2.99 -20.21
C CYS A 12 12.65 2.02 -20.59
N SER A 13 11.50 2.07 -19.91
CA SER A 13 10.34 1.22 -20.15
C SER A 13 9.13 2.06 -20.58
N PRO A 14 8.66 1.90 -21.84
CA PRO A 14 7.50 2.65 -22.31
C PRO A 14 6.23 2.24 -21.55
N ILE A 15 6.09 0.97 -21.15
CA ILE A 15 4.96 0.48 -20.35
C ILE A 15 4.93 1.20 -18.99
N LEU A 16 6.05 1.20 -18.26
CA LEU A 16 6.10 1.84 -16.94
C LEU A 16 5.90 3.36 -17.03
N SER A 17 6.47 4.01 -18.05
CA SER A 17 6.24 5.45 -18.31
C SER A 17 4.76 5.78 -18.48
N LYS A 18 4.04 4.99 -19.30
CA LYS A 18 2.61 5.21 -19.55
C LYS A 18 1.77 4.90 -18.31
N ALA A 19 2.10 3.87 -17.55
CA ALA A 19 1.43 3.56 -16.27
C ALA A 19 1.59 4.71 -15.25
N VAL A 20 2.82 5.23 -15.07
CA VAL A 20 3.09 6.37 -14.19
C VAL A 20 2.31 7.62 -14.66
N SER A 21 2.33 7.89 -15.97
CA SER A 21 1.64 9.06 -16.54
C SER A 21 0.12 8.98 -16.38
N ALA A 22 -0.45 7.79 -16.62
CA ALA A 22 -1.88 7.55 -16.43
C ALA A 22 -2.31 7.77 -14.98
N LEU A 23 -1.58 7.18 -14.03
CA LEU A 23 -1.86 7.33 -12.61
C LEU A 23 -1.72 8.78 -12.14
N ALA A 24 -0.65 9.48 -12.55
CA ALA A 24 -0.42 10.86 -12.19
C ALA A 24 -1.53 11.78 -12.74
N ALA A 25 -1.88 11.63 -14.02
CA ALA A 25 -2.96 12.40 -14.64
C ALA A 25 -4.31 12.14 -13.94
N ARG A 26 -4.59 10.89 -13.56
CA ARG A 26 -5.80 10.53 -12.83
C ARG A 26 -5.83 11.17 -11.44
N HIS A 27 -4.75 11.07 -10.68
CA HIS A 27 -4.65 11.69 -9.36
C HIS A 27 -4.86 13.20 -9.42
N LEU A 28 -4.21 13.88 -10.38
CA LEU A 28 -4.39 15.32 -10.61
C LEU A 28 -5.83 15.69 -10.99
N SER A 29 -6.51 14.83 -11.75
CA SER A 29 -7.93 15.00 -12.08
C SER A 29 -8.85 14.84 -10.86
N CYS A 30 -8.47 14.02 -9.87
CA CYS A 30 -9.26 13.83 -8.64
C CYS A 30 -9.12 15.00 -7.66
N ILE A 31 -7.97 15.66 -7.61
CA ILE A 31 -7.68 16.73 -6.64
C ILE A 31 -7.80 18.14 -7.20
N GLY A 32 -7.98 18.29 -8.52
CA GLY A 32 -7.96 19.58 -9.19
C GLY A 32 -8.68 19.55 -10.54
N SER A 33 -8.49 20.60 -11.33
CA SER A 33 -9.20 20.79 -12.61
C SER A 33 -8.46 20.20 -13.82
N TYR A 34 -7.78 19.06 -13.64
CA TYR A 34 -7.07 18.41 -14.74
C TYR A 34 -8.04 17.59 -15.61
N ASN A 35 -7.78 17.50 -16.91
CA ASN A 35 -8.67 16.77 -17.83
C ASN A 35 -8.49 15.25 -17.67
N SER A 36 -9.54 14.58 -17.19
CA SER A 36 -9.61 13.12 -17.02
C SER A 36 -9.29 12.34 -18.31
N SER A 37 -9.64 12.88 -19.49
CA SER A 37 -9.39 12.19 -20.78
C SER A 37 -7.90 11.93 -21.04
N THR A 38 -7.02 12.78 -20.51
CA THR A 38 -5.56 12.59 -20.63
C THR A 38 -5.09 11.34 -19.88
N ALA A 39 -5.73 11.04 -18.76
CA ALA A 39 -5.43 9.86 -17.97
C ALA A 39 -5.85 8.59 -18.74
N ASP A 40 -7.02 8.61 -19.37
CA ASP A 40 -7.53 7.52 -20.20
C ASP A 40 -6.67 7.27 -21.45
N ASP A 41 -6.15 8.34 -22.08
CA ASP A 41 -5.26 8.23 -23.25
C ASP A 41 -3.94 7.53 -22.89
N TYR A 42 -3.33 7.88 -21.76
CA TYR A 42 -2.11 7.20 -21.28
C TYR A 42 -2.40 5.77 -20.86
N HIS A 43 -3.53 5.52 -20.19
CA HIS A 43 -3.97 4.18 -19.81
C HIS A 43 -4.13 3.29 -21.05
N LYS A 44 -4.83 3.75 -22.08
CA LYS A 44 -5.01 3.03 -23.34
C LYS A 44 -3.68 2.66 -24.00
N GLN A 45 -2.77 3.63 -24.14
CA GLN A 45 -1.43 3.39 -24.68
C GLN A 45 -0.65 2.37 -23.83
N CYS A 46 -0.79 2.42 -22.50
CA CYS A 46 -0.17 1.45 -21.61
C CYS A 46 -0.69 0.04 -21.88
N ILE A 47 -2.01 -0.14 -22.01
CA ILE A 47 -2.64 -1.44 -22.28
C ILE A 47 -2.22 -2.00 -23.64
N GLU A 48 -2.17 -1.17 -24.69
CA GLU A 48 -1.72 -1.57 -26.03
C GLU A 48 -0.30 -2.14 -26.02
N LEU A 49 0.59 -1.58 -25.19
CA LEU A 49 1.96 -2.08 -25.00
C LEU A 49 2.04 -3.28 -24.05
N LEU A 50 1.14 -3.35 -23.06
CA LEU A 50 1.13 -4.39 -22.03
C LEU A 50 0.68 -5.74 -22.58
N ILE A 51 -0.37 -5.77 -23.40
CA ILE A 51 -0.94 -7.00 -23.97
C ILE A 51 0.11 -7.91 -24.63
N PRO A 52 0.97 -7.42 -25.56
CA PRO A 52 2.01 -8.26 -26.14
C PRO A 52 3.08 -8.66 -25.12
N ALA A 53 3.48 -7.77 -24.21
CA ALA A 53 4.50 -8.05 -23.21
C ALA A 53 4.10 -9.17 -22.22
N LEU A 54 2.80 -9.35 -21.96
CA LEU A 54 2.30 -10.43 -21.11
C LEU A 54 2.45 -11.83 -21.73
N ASN A 55 2.64 -11.93 -23.04
CA ASN A 55 2.85 -13.21 -23.72
C ASN A 55 4.31 -13.67 -23.73
N GLU A 56 5.23 -12.84 -23.22
CA GLU A 56 6.65 -13.18 -23.16
C GLU A 56 6.93 -14.22 -22.06
N PRO A 57 7.78 -15.23 -22.32
CA PRO A 57 8.02 -16.35 -21.39
C PRO A 57 8.62 -15.92 -20.04
N ASN A 58 9.28 -14.75 -19.98
CA ASN A 58 9.95 -14.24 -18.79
C ASN A 58 9.15 -13.15 -18.04
N VAL A 59 7.86 -12.97 -18.38
CA VAL A 59 6.98 -11.94 -17.80
C VAL A 59 6.98 -11.92 -16.26
N ALA A 60 7.02 -13.10 -15.61
CA ALA A 60 6.99 -13.21 -14.16
C ALA A 60 8.28 -12.73 -13.47
N ALA A 61 9.40 -12.67 -14.19
CA ALA A 61 10.69 -12.20 -13.67
C ALA A 61 10.91 -10.69 -13.87
N ASP A 62 10.04 -10.00 -14.62
CA ASP A 62 10.18 -8.57 -14.91
C ASP A 62 9.59 -7.69 -13.80
N ASP A 63 10.47 -7.13 -12.96
CA ASP A 63 10.11 -6.20 -11.89
C ASP A 63 9.55 -4.87 -12.37
N THR A 64 9.97 -4.43 -13.55
CA THR A 64 9.50 -3.18 -14.16
C THR A 64 8.08 -3.34 -14.63
N LEU A 65 7.77 -4.50 -15.24
CA LEU A 65 6.43 -4.85 -15.65
C LEU A 65 5.50 -5.05 -14.45
N LEU A 66 5.97 -5.73 -13.40
CA LEU A 66 5.23 -5.87 -12.15
C LEU A 66 4.88 -4.51 -11.55
N ALA A 67 5.85 -3.58 -11.49
CA ALA A 67 5.59 -2.22 -11.00
C ALA A 67 4.54 -1.50 -11.84
N ALA A 68 4.60 -1.62 -13.17
CA ALA A 68 3.61 -1.03 -14.06
C ALA A 68 2.20 -1.60 -13.81
N LEU A 69 2.08 -2.93 -13.65
CA LEU A 69 0.81 -3.60 -13.33
C LEU A 69 0.23 -3.13 -11.99
N VAL A 70 1.06 -2.96 -10.95
CA VAL A 70 0.61 -2.45 -9.65
C VAL A 70 0.15 -0.99 -9.71
N LEU A 71 0.78 -0.16 -10.56
CA LEU A 71 0.34 1.22 -10.79
C LEU A 71 -0.98 1.29 -11.58
N LEU A 72 -1.14 0.43 -12.59
CA LEU A 72 -2.40 0.32 -13.35
C LEU A 72 -3.55 -0.13 -12.44
N ARG A 73 -3.30 -1.10 -11.56
CA ARG A 73 -4.29 -1.50 -10.56
C ARG A 73 -4.72 -0.34 -9.65
N LEU A 74 -3.78 0.51 -9.23
CA LEU A 74 -4.12 1.70 -8.46
C LEU A 74 -4.93 2.72 -9.28
N TYR A 75 -4.56 2.92 -10.54
CA TYR A 75 -5.31 3.78 -11.47
C TYR A 75 -6.78 3.36 -11.54
N GLU A 76 -7.04 2.06 -11.70
CA GLU A 76 -8.40 1.52 -11.76
C GLU A 76 -9.16 1.76 -10.44
N HIS A 77 -8.49 1.61 -9.29
CA HIS A 77 -9.12 1.86 -7.98
C HIS A 77 -9.57 3.31 -7.81
N LEU A 78 -8.77 4.27 -8.30
CA LEU A 78 -9.15 5.68 -8.30
C LEU A 78 -10.33 5.96 -9.25
N ASN A 79 -10.42 5.25 -10.37
CA ASN A 79 -11.50 5.42 -11.35
C ASN A 79 -12.86 4.91 -10.84
N VAL A 80 -12.89 3.84 -10.04
CA VAL A 80 -14.13 3.29 -9.45
C VAL A 80 -14.81 4.29 -8.52
N SER A 81 -14.03 5.18 -7.89
CA SER A 81 -14.54 6.19 -6.96
C SER A 81 -15.29 7.33 -7.67
N ASP A 82 -15.06 7.53 -8.98
CA ASP A 82 -15.69 8.58 -9.80
C ASP A 82 -16.98 8.07 -10.49
N ASN A 83 -16.97 6.83 -10.99
CA ASN A 83 -17.98 6.37 -11.93
C ASN A 83 -18.98 5.32 -11.42
N GLY A 84 -18.89 4.85 -10.17
CA GLY A 84 -19.91 4.02 -9.54
C GLY A 84 -20.21 2.68 -10.24
N LYS A 85 -19.78 1.56 -9.62
CA LYS A 85 -20.17 0.16 -9.89
C LYS A 85 -19.85 -0.47 -11.26
N ASP A 86 -19.74 0.27 -12.36
CA ASP A 86 -19.64 -0.36 -13.71
C ASP A 86 -18.20 -0.73 -14.16
N TYR A 87 -17.16 -0.50 -13.35
CA TYR A 87 -15.76 -0.84 -13.70
C TYR A 87 -15.17 -2.07 -12.98
N GLU A 88 -15.96 -2.83 -12.22
CA GLU A 88 -15.49 -4.06 -11.55
C GLU A 88 -14.98 -5.13 -12.53
N HIS A 89 -15.47 -5.14 -13.78
CA HIS A 89 -15.10 -6.15 -14.77
C HIS A 89 -13.69 -5.98 -15.36
N HIS A 90 -13.14 -4.77 -15.41
CA HIS A 90 -11.74 -4.53 -15.84
C HIS A 90 -10.73 -4.81 -14.70
N LEU A 91 -11.12 -4.50 -13.46
CA LEU A 91 -10.32 -4.74 -12.24
C LEU A 91 -9.87 -6.19 -12.08
N SER A 92 -10.70 -7.13 -12.52
CA SER A 92 -10.43 -8.58 -12.42
C SER A 92 -9.22 -9.00 -13.26
N GLY A 93 -9.03 -8.41 -14.45
CA GLY A 93 -7.95 -8.79 -15.36
C GLY A 93 -6.58 -8.40 -14.84
N VAL A 94 -6.37 -7.12 -14.51
CA VAL A 94 -5.09 -6.62 -13.98
C VAL A 94 -4.83 -7.19 -12.59
N SER A 95 -5.85 -7.28 -11.72
CA SER A 95 -5.66 -7.89 -10.38
C SER A 95 -5.31 -9.38 -10.45
N ALA A 96 -5.89 -10.15 -11.38
CA ALA A 96 -5.53 -11.56 -11.58
C ALA A 96 -4.08 -11.72 -12.09
N LEU A 97 -3.63 -10.84 -12.99
CA LEU A 97 -2.26 -10.82 -13.51
C LEU A 97 -1.24 -10.42 -12.44
N VAL A 98 -1.57 -9.42 -11.62
CA VAL A 98 -0.75 -9.03 -10.47
C VAL A 98 -0.65 -10.19 -9.48
N THR A 99 -1.76 -10.87 -9.18
CA THR A 99 -1.78 -12.01 -8.25
C THR A 99 -1.00 -13.22 -8.78
N SER A 100 -1.04 -13.47 -10.09
CA SER A 100 -0.28 -14.58 -10.72
C SER A 100 1.22 -14.30 -10.79
N THR A 101 1.63 -13.04 -10.98
CA THR A 101 3.03 -12.63 -11.03
C THR A 101 3.66 -12.49 -9.65
N ILE A 102 2.88 -12.14 -8.61
CA ILE A 102 3.35 -11.98 -7.23
C ILE A 102 3.52 -13.32 -6.48
N ARG A 103 3.17 -14.47 -7.08
CA ARG A 103 3.07 -15.78 -6.38
C ARG A 103 4.33 -16.29 -5.65
N ASN A 104 5.50 -15.66 -5.79
CA ASN A 104 6.73 -16.16 -5.14
C ASN A 104 7.77 -15.08 -4.75
N PRO A 105 7.50 -14.19 -3.77
CA PRO A 105 8.48 -13.20 -3.30
C PRO A 105 9.45 -13.72 -2.23
N TRP A 106 9.27 -14.95 -1.73
CA TRP A 106 9.67 -15.35 -0.37
C TRP A 106 11.05 -16.02 -0.20
N THR A 107 11.93 -15.99 -1.20
CA THR A 107 13.25 -16.64 -1.06
C THR A 107 14.35 -15.76 -0.49
N ALA A 108 14.11 -14.47 -0.26
CA ALA A 108 15.10 -13.62 0.40
C ALA A 108 14.41 -12.41 1.03
N SER A 109 14.87 -12.00 2.21
CA SER A 109 14.61 -10.69 2.81
C SER A 109 14.53 -9.61 1.73
N GLY A 110 13.31 -9.20 1.38
CA GLY A 110 13.07 -8.52 0.11
C GLY A 110 13.59 -7.09 0.17
N SER A 111 14.48 -6.73 -0.74
CA SER A 111 14.78 -5.33 -1.06
C SER A 111 14.57 -5.11 -2.56
N GLY A 112 14.36 -3.86 -2.97
CA GLY A 112 14.19 -3.50 -4.38
C GLY A 112 12.74 -3.45 -4.86
N LEU A 113 12.58 -3.40 -6.19
CA LEU A 113 11.32 -3.02 -6.83
C LEU A 113 10.21 -4.07 -6.65
N ARG A 114 10.54 -5.37 -6.73
CA ARG A 114 9.56 -6.46 -6.47
C ARG A 114 8.92 -6.32 -5.10
N TRP A 115 9.74 -6.09 -4.08
CA TRP A 115 9.31 -5.95 -2.69
C TRP A 115 8.40 -4.73 -2.50
N ALA A 116 8.80 -3.59 -3.07
CA ALA A 116 7.98 -2.38 -3.05
C ALA A 116 6.62 -2.59 -3.76
N SER A 117 6.63 -3.22 -4.94
CA SER A 117 5.43 -3.55 -5.71
C SER A 117 4.49 -4.49 -4.95
N PHE A 118 5.04 -5.50 -4.26
CA PHE A 118 4.28 -6.39 -3.39
C PHE A 118 3.54 -5.60 -2.31
N TRP A 119 4.25 -4.80 -1.51
CA TRP A 119 3.62 -4.06 -0.40
C TRP A 119 2.62 -3.01 -0.87
N CYS A 120 2.84 -2.39 -2.03
CA CYS A 120 1.86 -1.54 -2.67
C CYS A 120 0.59 -2.31 -3.05
N CYS A 121 0.72 -3.45 -3.72
CA CYS A 121 -0.41 -4.31 -4.07
C CYS A 121 -1.15 -4.83 -2.83
N PHE A 122 -0.41 -5.22 -1.80
CA PHE A 122 -0.93 -5.73 -0.55
C PHE A 122 -1.79 -4.67 0.16
N ARG A 123 -1.27 -3.44 0.32
CA ARG A 123 -2.05 -2.32 0.88
C ARG A 123 -3.31 -2.02 0.07
N GLN A 124 -3.21 -2.04 -1.25
CA GLN A 124 -4.37 -1.89 -2.14
C GLN A 124 -5.43 -3.01 -1.96
N SER A 125 -5.06 -4.20 -1.46
CA SER A 125 -6.02 -5.27 -1.14
C SER A 125 -6.61 -5.17 0.28
N VAL A 126 -5.84 -4.66 1.25
CA VAL A 126 -6.31 -4.50 2.64
C VAL A 126 -7.31 -3.36 2.76
N TYR A 127 -7.10 -2.24 2.06
CA TYR A 127 -7.97 -1.07 2.17
C TYR A 127 -9.45 -1.34 1.85
N PRO A 128 -9.82 -1.96 0.71
CA PRO A 128 -11.22 -2.27 0.42
C PRO A 128 -11.83 -3.30 1.36
N ALA A 129 -11.02 -4.20 1.92
CA ALA A 129 -11.48 -5.19 2.90
C ALA A 129 -11.90 -4.50 4.22
N CYS A 130 -11.11 -3.54 4.69
CA CYS A 130 -11.47 -2.69 5.83
C CYS A 130 -12.72 -1.85 5.55
N LEU A 131 -12.75 -1.18 4.39
CA LEU A 131 -13.82 -0.22 4.05
C LEU A 131 -15.18 -0.91 3.88
N HIS A 132 -15.20 -2.05 3.18
CA HIS A 132 -16.43 -2.76 2.84
C HIS A 132 -16.74 -3.95 3.75
N ARG A 133 -15.90 -4.23 4.75
CA ARG A 133 -16.06 -5.35 5.70
C ARG A 133 -16.22 -6.69 4.99
N GLN A 134 -15.32 -6.95 4.04
CA GLN A 134 -15.33 -8.14 3.20
C GLN A 134 -14.05 -8.98 3.40
N PRO A 135 -14.08 -10.28 3.07
CA PRO A 135 -12.89 -11.11 3.11
C PRO A 135 -11.75 -10.50 2.29
N LEU A 136 -10.52 -10.76 2.74
CA LEU A 136 -9.33 -10.34 2.01
C LEU A 136 -9.27 -11.10 0.67
N GLN A 137 -9.17 -10.36 -0.44
CA GLN A 137 -9.00 -10.99 -1.76
C GLN A 137 -7.60 -11.58 -1.95
N PHE A 138 -6.64 -11.14 -1.15
CA PHE A 138 -5.29 -11.66 -1.09
C PHE A 138 -5.26 -12.83 -0.10
N ASP A 139 -4.95 -14.04 -0.57
CA ASP A 139 -4.76 -15.18 0.32
C ASP A 139 -3.51 -14.95 1.18
N ILE A 140 -3.65 -14.87 2.50
CA ILE A 140 -2.53 -14.78 3.44
C ILE A 140 -2.25 -16.11 4.14
N SER A 141 -3.15 -17.08 4.04
CA SER A 141 -3.07 -18.37 4.75
C SER A 141 -1.94 -19.27 4.23
N GLY A 142 -1.62 -19.15 2.93
CA GLY A 142 -0.50 -19.83 2.30
C GLY A 142 0.88 -19.24 2.62
N TYR A 143 0.95 -18.12 3.35
CA TYR A 143 2.17 -17.34 3.50
C TYR A 143 2.60 -17.24 4.96
N LYS A 144 3.82 -17.66 5.25
CA LYS A 144 4.50 -17.38 6.52
C LYS A 144 5.53 -16.31 6.27
N ILE A 145 5.17 -15.09 6.60
CA ILE A 145 6.11 -13.98 6.58
C ILE A 145 7.00 -14.11 7.82
N GLU A 146 8.28 -14.41 7.62
CA GLU A 146 9.26 -14.38 8.69
C GLU A 146 9.62 -12.93 9.02
N VAL A 147 9.33 -12.56 10.27
CA VAL A 147 9.55 -11.21 10.81
C VAL A 147 11.00 -11.11 11.25
N ASN A 148 11.82 -10.36 10.50
CA ASN A 148 13.14 -9.93 10.96
C ASN A 148 13.10 -8.45 11.35
N LEU A 149 12.41 -8.16 12.46
CA LEU A 149 12.43 -6.83 13.05
C LEU A 149 13.70 -6.62 13.84
N SER A 150 14.52 -5.69 13.37
CA SER A 150 15.62 -5.14 14.15
C SER A 150 15.20 -3.80 14.73
N THR A 151 15.21 -3.70 16.06
CA THR A 151 15.12 -2.40 16.72
C THR A 151 16.52 -1.80 16.74
N PRO A 152 16.74 -0.57 16.24
CA PRO A 152 18.06 0.04 16.28
C PRO A 152 18.60 0.13 17.71
N ALA A 153 19.92 0.07 17.85
CA ALA A 153 20.58 0.24 19.13
C ALA A 153 20.24 1.62 19.74
N PRO A 154 20.20 1.76 21.07
CA PRO A 154 19.94 3.04 21.73
C PRO A 154 20.89 4.14 21.23
N GLY A 155 20.34 5.26 20.76
CA GLY A 155 21.10 6.40 20.23
C GLY A 155 21.37 6.35 18.73
N VAL A 156 20.95 5.29 18.03
CA VAL A 156 20.99 5.19 16.57
C VAL A 156 19.59 5.43 16.01
N MET A 157 19.46 6.30 15.02
CA MET A 157 18.19 6.47 14.30
C MET A 157 18.00 5.31 13.32
N ALA A 158 16.78 4.79 13.27
CA ALA A 158 16.39 3.83 12.23
C ALA A 158 16.58 4.45 10.84
N THR A 159 17.07 3.65 9.91
CA THR A 159 17.02 3.98 8.48
C THR A 159 15.58 3.92 7.96
N VAL A 160 15.33 4.60 6.84
CA VAL A 160 14.01 4.56 6.18
C VAL A 160 13.61 3.13 5.81
N GLU A 161 14.57 2.31 5.40
CA GLU A 161 14.36 0.91 5.09
C GLU A 161 13.96 0.10 6.33
N GLU A 162 14.63 0.28 7.47
CA GLU A 162 14.24 -0.37 8.72
C GLU A 162 12.85 0.06 9.17
N GLU A 163 12.54 1.35 9.16
CA GLU A 163 11.20 1.85 9.50
C GLU A 163 10.12 1.35 8.53
N SER A 164 10.45 1.21 7.24
CA SER A 164 9.53 0.66 6.26
C SER A 164 9.13 -0.78 6.60
N GLU A 165 10.05 -1.59 7.13
CA GLU A 165 9.75 -2.95 7.58
C GLU A 165 8.79 -2.95 8.79
N TRP A 166 8.94 -1.99 9.71
CA TRP A 166 7.97 -1.80 10.80
C TRP A 166 6.57 -1.44 10.27
N CYS A 167 6.48 -0.57 9.26
CA CYS A 167 5.22 -0.23 8.59
C CYS A 167 4.60 -1.42 7.85
N HIS A 168 5.43 -2.22 7.18
CA HIS A 168 5.02 -3.44 6.51
C HIS A 168 4.39 -4.44 7.49
N TRP A 169 4.96 -4.59 8.69
CA TRP A 169 4.41 -5.51 9.69
C TRP A 169 3.12 -5.07 10.34
N ILE A 170 2.97 -3.80 10.71
CA ILE A 170 1.67 -3.38 11.25
C ILE A 170 0.57 -3.52 10.18
N THR A 171 0.91 -3.33 8.91
CA THR A 171 0.02 -3.60 7.77
C THR A 171 -0.31 -5.09 7.65
N TRP A 172 0.68 -5.97 7.84
CA TRP A 172 0.46 -7.43 7.82
C TRP A 172 -0.40 -7.91 9.01
N ILE A 173 -0.18 -7.37 10.21
CA ILE A 173 -1.02 -7.66 11.38
C ILE A 173 -2.46 -7.19 11.12
N LEU A 174 -2.63 -5.98 10.57
CA LEU A 174 -3.96 -5.49 10.16
C LEU A 174 -4.64 -6.45 9.18
N ALA A 175 -3.93 -6.95 8.18
CA ALA A 175 -4.49 -7.91 7.23
C ALA A 175 -4.95 -9.21 7.92
N GLN A 176 -4.17 -9.74 8.86
CA GLN A 176 -4.57 -10.91 9.66
C GLN A 176 -5.80 -10.65 10.52
N VAL A 177 -5.92 -9.44 11.09
CA VAL A 177 -7.13 -9.04 11.84
C VAL A 177 -8.34 -8.96 10.92
N VAL A 178 -8.19 -8.33 9.75
CA VAL A 178 -9.25 -8.22 8.73
C VAL A 178 -9.71 -9.60 8.25
N ASP A 179 -8.76 -10.49 7.95
CA ASP A 179 -9.04 -11.87 7.57
C ASP A 179 -9.76 -12.62 8.69
N PHE A 180 -9.29 -12.52 9.94
CA PHE A 180 -9.97 -13.11 11.10
C PHE A 180 -11.41 -12.60 11.27
N CYS A 181 -11.64 -11.29 11.06
CA CYS A 181 -12.95 -10.68 11.28
C CYS A 181 -13.96 -10.94 10.15
N PHE A 182 -13.52 -10.99 8.90
CA PHE A 182 -14.41 -10.99 7.75
C PHE A 182 -14.36 -12.25 6.90
N SER A 183 -13.35 -13.11 7.06
CA SER A 183 -13.34 -14.40 6.38
C SER A 183 -14.42 -15.32 6.95
N MET A 184 -14.97 -16.16 6.07
CA MET A 184 -16.04 -17.07 6.45
C MET A 184 -15.54 -17.98 7.59
N PRO A 185 -16.26 -18.07 8.73
CA PRO A 185 -15.86 -18.95 9.81
C PRO A 185 -15.70 -20.36 9.27
N SER A 186 -14.52 -20.96 9.47
CA SER A 186 -14.37 -22.39 9.26
C SER A 186 -15.37 -23.06 10.19
N ARG A 187 -16.29 -23.87 9.65
CA ARG A 187 -17.34 -24.59 10.42
C ARG A 187 -16.78 -25.46 11.56
N ASP A 188 -15.46 -25.67 11.57
CA ASP A 188 -14.70 -26.49 12.52
C ASP A 188 -14.00 -25.67 13.63
N MET A 189 -14.10 -24.33 13.63
CA MET A 189 -13.44 -23.50 14.64
C MET A 189 -14.28 -23.44 15.92
N THR A 190 -13.69 -23.83 17.05
CA THR A 190 -14.36 -23.78 18.36
C THR A 190 -14.15 -22.40 19.00
N MET A 191 -15.08 -21.97 19.87
CA MET A 191 -14.95 -20.70 20.63
C MET A 191 -13.60 -20.56 21.37
N LEU A 192 -13.05 -21.68 21.85
CA LEU A 192 -11.73 -21.69 22.49
C LEU A 192 -10.60 -21.35 21.50
N LYS A 193 -10.64 -21.92 20.29
CA LYS A 193 -9.65 -21.63 19.23
C LYS A 193 -9.80 -20.21 18.70
N GLU A 194 -11.02 -19.71 18.58
CA GLU A 194 -11.30 -18.31 18.23
C GLU A 194 -10.67 -17.34 19.23
N GLY A 195 -10.88 -17.58 20.53
CA GLY A 195 -10.29 -16.77 21.59
C GLY A 195 -8.76 -16.81 21.58
N GLN A 196 -8.16 -17.99 21.34
CA GLN A 196 -6.70 -18.14 21.22
C GLN A 196 -6.14 -17.40 20.00
N ALA A 197 -6.80 -17.49 18.84
CA ALA A 197 -6.40 -16.78 17.63
C ALA A 197 -6.48 -15.26 17.83
N TRP A 198 -7.58 -14.78 18.41
CA TRP A 198 -7.74 -13.36 18.73
C TRP A 198 -6.67 -12.86 19.70
N ASN A 199 -6.40 -13.59 20.78
CA ASN A 199 -5.35 -13.23 21.74
C ASN A 199 -3.96 -13.22 21.09
N SER A 200 -3.69 -14.11 20.13
CA SER A 200 -2.43 -14.12 19.39
C SER A 200 -2.27 -12.86 18.52
N LEU A 201 -3.35 -12.39 17.90
CA LEU A 201 -3.36 -11.13 17.13
C LEU A 201 -3.13 -9.92 18.03
N LEU A 202 -3.79 -9.86 19.20
CA LEU A 202 -3.56 -8.80 20.20
C LEU A 202 -2.10 -8.79 20.65
N GLN A 203 -1.54 -9.95 20.99
CA GLN A 203 -0.15 -10.07 21.40
C GLN A 203 0.81 -9.61 20.29
N ALA A 204 0.49 -9.86 19.01
CA ALA A 204 1.29 -9.37 17.89
C ALA A 204 1.27 -7.84 17.80
N VAL A 205 0.10 -7.20 17.97
CA VAL A 205 -0.02 -5.73 18.01
C VAL A 205 0.75 -5.15 19.20
N GLU A 206 0.60 -5.73 20.39
CA GLU A 206 1.32 -5.29 21.60
C GLU A 206 2.83 -5.42 21.42
N THR A 207 3.29 -6.55 20.85
CA THR A 207 4.71 -6.78 20.57
C THR A 207 5.24 -5.74 19.59
N TRP A 208 4.47 -5.39 18.55
CA TRP A 208 4.85 -4.33 17.63
C TRP A 208 4.92 -2.97 18.36
N GLU A 209 3.92 -2.64 19.17
CA GLU A 209 3.83 -1.36 19.87
C GLU A 209 4.99 -1.11 20.85
N VAL A 210 5.41 -2.15 21.59
CA VAL A 210 6.50 -2.01 22.57
C VAL A 210 7.90 -2.00 21.95
N ASN A 211 8.06 -2.54 20.73
CA ASN A 211 9.36 -2.63 20.07
C ASN A 211 9.54 -1.63 18.92
N LYS A 212 8.50 -0.90 18.50
CA LYS A 212 8.60 0.04 17.38
C LYS A 212 9.70 1.11 17.62
N PRO A 213 10.38 1.58 16.57
CA PRO A 213 11.38 2.62 16.69
C PRO A 213 10.79 3.90 17.31
N LYS A 214 11.59 4.63 18.09
CA LYS A 214 11.16 5.86 18.77
C LYS A 214 10.71 6.97 17.81
N SER A 215 11.12 6.90 16.55
CA SER A 215 10.69 7.82 15.50
C SER A 215 9.19 7.75 15.20
N PHE A 216 8.53 6.63 15.52
CA PHE A 216 7.06 6.50 15.47
C PHE A 216 6.35 7.23 16.62
N LEU A 217 7.09 7.71 17.63
CA LEU A 217 6.54 8.50 18.72
C LEU A 217 6.48 9.97 18.32
N PRO A 218 5.42 10.68 18.71
CA PRO A 218 5.33 12.11 18.46
C PRO A 218 6.41 12.86 19.26
N VAL A 219 7.02 13.86 18.62
CA VAL A 219 7.96 14.78 19.27
C VAL A 219 7.23 15.88 20.04
N ALA A 220 5.99 16.19 19.65
CA ALA A 220 5.13 17.10 20.39
C ALA A 220 3.66 16.68 20.26
N TYR A 221 2.91 16.94 21.33
CA TYR A 221 1.47 16.74 21.38
C TYR A 221 0.83 17.98 22.01
N ASN A 222 -0.01 18.67 21.25
CA ASN A 222 -0.83 19.78 21.74
C ASN A 222 -2.28 19.32 21.79
N GLU A 223 -2.90 19.42 22.97
CA GLU A 223 -4.34 19.19 23.08
C GLU A 223 -5.16 20.23 22.30
N ARG A 224 -6.36 19.79 21.89
CA ARG A 224 -7.41 20.65 21.33
C ARG A 224 -7.63 21.85 22.26
N ASN A 225 -7.53 23.05 21.72
CA ASN A 225 -7.78 24.29 22.46
C ASN A 225 -8.49 25.32 21.56
N PRO A 226 -9.84 25.33 21.56
CA PRO A 226 -10.63 26.23 20.72
C PRO A 226 -10.36 27.71 21.00
N ASN A 227 -10.01 28.07 22.24
CA ASN A 227 -9.69 29.45 22.63
C ASN A 227 -8.42 29.99 21.94
N ARG A 228 -7.57 29.10 21.42
CA ARG A 228 -6.37 29.42 20.65
C ARG A 228 -6.51 29.08 19.16
N GLY A 229 -7.73 28.86 18.67
CA GLY A 229 -7.99 28.44 17.29
C GLY A 229 -7.61 26.99 16.97
N ARG A 230 -7.20 26.19 17.97
CA ARG A 230 -6.87 24.77 17.80
C ARG A 230 -8.10 23.92 17.96
N TRP A 231 -8.78 23.66 16.85
CA TRP A 231 -10.03 22.91 16.82
C TRP A 231 -9.83 21.40 16.97
N PHE A 232 -8.63 20.90 16.68
CA PHE A 232 -8.21 19.51 16.82
C PHE A 232 -6.89 19.41 17.62
N PRO A 233 -6.56 18.26 18.22
CA PRO A 233 -5.22 18.02 18.75
C PRO A 233 -4.19 18.09 17.62
N GLU A 234 -3.05 18.71 17.91
CA GLU A 234 -1.93 18.76 16.97
C GLU A 234 -0.87 17.78 17.45
N ILE A 235 -0.39 16.94 16.53
CA ILE A 235 0.61 15.93 16.81
C ILE A 235 1.75 16.18 15.83
N ALA A 236 2.95 16.42 16.34
CA ALA A 236 4.14 16.60 15.53
C ALA A 236 5.02 15.35 15.62
N PHE A 237 5.55 14.91 14.49
CA PHE A 237 6.48 13.79 14.39
C PHE A 237 7.85 14.28 13.93
N GLY A 238 8.90 13.53 14.29
CA GLY A 238 10.28 13.89 13.92
C GLY A 238 10.61 13.65 12.44
N SER A 239 9.82 12.81 11.76
CA SER A 239 10.00 12.49 10.34
C SER A 239 8.72 12.78 9.56
N GLU A 240 8.87 13.34 8.36
CA GLU A 240 7.76 13.78 7.50
C GLU A 240 6.82 12.62 7.11
N TRP A 241 7.34 11.40 6.99
CA TRP A 241 6.54 10.22 6.63
C TRP A 241 5.68 9.65 7.76
N HIS A 242 5.89 10.07 9.02
CA HIS A 242 5.07 9.67 10.17
C HIS A 242 3.87 10.59 10.39
N GLY A 243 3.91 11.82 9.83
CA GLY A 243 2.89 12.84 9.99
C GLY A 243 2.53 13.47 8.65
N MET A 244 1.88 12.72 7.76
CA MET A 244 1.30 13.31 6.55
C MET A 244 -0.03 13.99 6.89
N TYR A 245 0.04 15.29 7.21
CA TYR A 245 -1.03 16.24 6.94
C TYR A 245 -0.38 17.47 6.31
N ASP A 246 -0.32 17.49 4.98
CA ASP A 246 0.09 18.67 4.23
C ASP A 246 -1.11 19.63 4.22
N GLY A 247 -1.27 20.35 5.33
CA GLY A 247 -2.19 21.47 5.42
C GLY A 247 -1.66 22.57 4.50
N PHE A 248 -2.15 22.62 3.26
CA PHE A 248 -2.12 23.81 2.43
C PHE A 248 -2.90 24.94 3.13
N ALA A 249 -2.27 25.56 4.10
CA ALA A 249 -2.69 26.78 4.74
C ALA A 249 -1.42 27.57 5.04
N ASP A 250 -0.85 28.16 3.99
CA ASP A 250 -0.16 29.46 4.04
C ASP A 250 0.28 29.87 2.64
N GLN A 251 -0.69 30.27 1.80
CA GLN A 251 -0.48 31.31 0.79
C GLN A 251 -1.75 32.17 0.67
N VAL A 252 -2.10 32.87 1.75
CA VAL A 252 -2.78 34.18 1.65
C VAL A 252 -2.17 35.09 2.71
N THR A 253 -1.06 35.74 2.38
CA THR A 253 -0.67 37.05 2.94
C THR A 253 0.49 37.63 2.14
N THR A 254 0.17 38.31 1.06
CA THR A 254 0.25 39.79 0.88
C THR A 254 -0.21 40.14 -0.52
#